data_AF-A0A1J9R421-F1
#
_entry.id   AF-A0A1J9R421-F1
#
_cell.length_a   1.000
_cell.length_b   1.000
_cell.length_c   1.000
_cell.angle_alpha   90.00
_cell.angle_beta   90.00
_cell.angle_gamma   90.00
#
_symmetry.space_group_name_H-M   'P 1'
#
loop_
_entity.id
_entity.type
_entity.pdbx_description
1 polymer ?
#
loop_
_entity_poly.entity_id
_entity_poly.type
_entity_poly.pdbx_seq_one_letter_code
_entity_poly.pdbx_strand_id
1 'polypeptide(L)'
;MAPNVPAKLEPVDSQIKKVVQNLFQLVVQVHDYQGTNTEDAMKREITNLLANLLQLSREASSLTLHIPPDIISYVENGRNPDIYTREFAELVQKNNQKLKGKSEAFAQFRDILASKIITAFPDMEQDAKRIVSNTGGNPATL
;
A
#
# COMPACT_ATOMS: atom_id res chain seq x y z
N MET A 1 12.35 -6.51 -11.91
CA MET A 1 13.49 -6.35 -10.98
C MET A 1 12.93 -5.72 -9.72
N ALA A 2 12.87 -6.46 -8.62
CA ALA A 2 12.49 -5.88 -7.33
C ALA A 2 13.54 -4.80 -6.96
N PRO A 3 13.13 -3.59 -6.55
CA PRO A 3 14.09 -2.56 -6.20
C PRO A 3 14.96 -3.04 -5.04
N ASN A 4 16.23 -2.64 -5.05
CA ASN A 4 17.25 -2.96 -4.05
C ASN A 4 17.00 -2.17 -2.74
N VAL A 5 15.79 -2.33 -2.17
CA VAL A 5 15.27 -1.62 -1.00
C VAL A 5 15.99 -1.91 0.32
N PRO A 6 16.51 -3.13 0.61
CA PRO A 6 17.03 -3.44 1.95
C PRO A 6 18.20 -2.53 2.34
N ALA A 7 19.17 -2.34 1.43
CA ALA A 7 20.38 -1.58 1.70
C ALA A 7 20.15 -0.10 2.04
N LYS A 8 19.01 0.49 1.65
CA LYS A 8 18.67 1.88 1.99
C LYS A 8 17.98 2.03 3.35
N LEU A 9 17.39 0.97 3.89
CA LEU A 9 16.64 0.99 5.15
C LEU A 9 17.48 0.59 6.36
N GLU A 10 18.55 -0.21 6.15
CA GLU A 10 19.46 -0.67 7.21
C GLU A 10 19.98 0.45 8.13
N PRO A 11 20.44 1.62 7.63
CA PRO A 11 20.95 2.67 8.51
C PRO A 11 19.86 3.20 9.46
N VAL A 12 18.67 3.45 8.92
CA VAL A 12 17.53 3.96 9.67
C VAL A 12 17.04 2.94 10.69
N ASP A 13 16.93 1.66 10.31
CA ASP A 13 16.56 0.57 11.23
C ASP A 13 17.56 0.42 12.39
N SER A 14 18.86 0.41 12.06
CA SER A 14 19.93 0.37 13.07
C SER A 14 19.83 1.56 14.03
N GLN A 15 19.52 2.74 13.51
CA GLN A 15 19.43 3.95 14.31
C GLN A 15 18.18 3.99 15.20
N ILE A 16 17.04 3.48 14.72
CA ILE A 16 15.83 3.28 15.54
C ILE A 16 16.14 2.33 16.70
N LYS A 17 16.81 1.20 16.44
CA LYS A 17 17.21 0.24 17.49
C LYS A 17 18.08 0.87 18.57
N LYS A 18 19.03 1.74 18.19
CA LYS A 18 19.86 2.48 19.16
C LYS A 18 19.03 3.44 20.02
N VAL A 19 18.11 4.19 19.42
CA VAL A 19 17.19 5.09 20.16
C VAL A 19 16.36 4.30 21.18
N VAL A 20 15.77 3.17 20.77
CA VAL A 20 15.01 2.30 21.68
C VAL A 20 15.89 1.78 22.82
N GLN A 21 17.12 1.37 22.51
CA GLN A 21 18.07 0.90 23.51
C GLN A 21 18.46 2.00 24.52
N ASN A 22 18.67 3.24 24.06
CA ASN A 22 18.96 4.38 24.94
C ASN A 22 17.78 4.67 25.88
N LEU A 23 16.55 4.66 25.37
CA LEU A 23 15.35 4.84 26.19
C LEU A 23 15.22 3.74 27.25
N PHE A 24 15.48 2.49 26.88
CA PHE A 24 15.46 1.38 27.82
C PHE A 24 16.54 1.53 28.90
N GLN A 25 17.77 1.89 28.53
CA GLN A 25 18.86 2.13 29.47
C GLN A 25 18.55 3.27 30.44
N LEU A 26 17.91 4.35 29.98
CA LEU A 26 17.45 5.44 30.84
C LEU A 26 16.43 4.94 31.86
N VAL A 27 15.44 4.15 31.45
CA VAL A 27 14.45 3.57 32.37
C VAL A 27 15.12 2.71 33.44
N VAL A 28 16.08 1.88 33.06
CA VAL A 28 16.85 1.03 34.00
C VAL A 28 17.68 1.88 34.97
N GLN A 29 18.41 2.89 34.48
CA GLN A 29 19.24 3.76 35.32
C GLN A 29 18.42 4.60 36.31
N VAL A 30 17.22 5.03 35.92
CA VAL A 30 16.31 5.75 36.81
C VAL A 30 15.75 4.82 37.89
N HIS A 31 15.43 3.58 37.54
CA HIS A 31 14.95 2.58 38.51
C HIS A 31 16.03 2.21 39.53
N ASP A 32 17.28 1.98 39.08
CA ASP A 32 18.41 1.58 39.92
C ASP A 32 19.32 2.78 40.24
N TYR A 33 18.74 3.86 40.75
CA TYR A 33 19.50 5.06 41.08
C TYR A 33 20.44 4.84 42.27
N GLN A 34 21.75 5.01 42.05
CA GLN A 34 22.81 4.79 43.04
C GLN A 34 23.59 6.08 43.34
N GLY A 35 22.97 7.25 43.18
CA GLY A 35 23.57 8.56 43.48
C GLY A 35 24.26 9.22 42.28
N THR A 36 25.33 9.97 42.53
CA THR A 36 25.99 10.86 41.56
C THR A 36 26.52 10.13 40.32
N ASN A 37 27.03 8.91 40.48
CA ASN A 37 27.51 8.10 39.36
C ASN A 37 26.39 7.77 38.36
N THR A 38 25.19 7.48 38.86
CA THR A 38 24.01 7.24 38.01
C THR A 38 23.54 8.53 37.37
N GLU A 39 23.61 9.65 38.08
CA GLU A 39 23.28 10.97 37.53
C GLU A 39 24.16 11.36 36.33
N ASP A 40 25.47 11.19 36.44
CA ASP A 40 26.40 11.47 35.34
C ASP A 40 26.29 10.46 34.18
N ALA A 41 25.93 9.21 34.46
CA ALA A 41 25.58 8.23 33.43
C ALA A 41 24.31 8.65 32.67
N MET A 42 23.25 9.05 33.36
CA MET A 42 22.00 9.51 32.76
C MET A 42 22.19 10.75 31.90
N LYS A 43 22.98 11.74 32.36
CA LYS A 43 23.29 12.95 31.57
C LYS A 43 23.98 12.59 30.25
N ARG A 44 24.93 11.65 30.29
CA ARG A 44 25.60 11.15 29.07
C ARG A 44 24.61 10.41 28.16
N GLU A 45 23.75 9.59 28.74
CA GLU A 45 22.76 8.81 27.98
C GLU A 45 21.72 9.71 27.30
N ILE A 46 21.24 10.77 27.96
CA ILE A 46 20.35 11.78 27.36
C ILE A 46 21.05 12.50 26.20
N THR A 47 22.33 12.83 26.36
CA THR A 47 23.11 13.47 25.30
C THR A 47 23.27 12.54 24.09
N ASN A 48 23.52 11.25 24.33
CA ASN A 48 23.60 10.23 23.27
C ASN A 48 22.24 10.02 22.57
N LEU A 49 21.15 9.97 23.34
CA LEU A 49 19.79 9.88 22.80
C LEU A 49 19.48 11.06 21.86
N LEU A 50 19.81 12.29 22.27
CA LEU A 50 19.62 13.47 21.44
C LEU A 50 20.41 13.40 20.14
N ALA A 51 21.68 12.99 20.21
CA ALA A 51 22.52 12.80 19.03
C ALA A 51 21.94 11.73 18.09
N ASN A 52 21.45 10.62 18.64
CA ASN A 52 20.86 9.52 17.88
C ASN A 52 19.53 9.92 17.22
N LEU A 53 18.68 10.69 17.90
CA LEU A 53 17.42 11.23 17.35
C LEU A 53 17.68 12.22 16.21
N LEU A 54 18.67 13.10 16.36
CA LEU A 54 19.07 14.04 15.30
C LEU A 54 19.61 13.30 14.07
N GLN A 55 20.42 12.26 14.29
CA GLN A 55 20.91 11.41 13.21
C GLN A 55 19.75 10.68 12.51
N LEU A 56 18.83 10.08 13.27
CA LEU A 56 17.65 9.40 12.74
C LEU A 56 16.78 10.34 11.88
N SER A 57 16.55 11.58 12.33
CA SER A 57 15.77 12.56 11.56
C SER A 57 16.43 12.89 10.21
N ARG A 58 17.77 13.01 10.16
CA ARG A 58 18.51 13.26 8.92
C ARG A 58 18.48 12.06 7.98
N GLU A 59 18.69 10.86 8.50
CA GLU A 59 18.67 9.63 7.71
C GLU A 59 17.27 9.32 7.18
N ALA A 60 16.23 9.50 8.01
CA ALA A 60 14.84 9.32 7.61
C ALA A 60 14.42 10.31 6.51
N SER A 61 14.92 11.55 6.54
CA SER A 61 14.66 12.55 5.49
C SER A 61 15.22 12.16 4.11
N SER A 62 16.22 11.26 4.08
CA SER A 62 16.78 10.75 2.81
C SER A 62 15.93 9.63 2.19
N LEU A 63 14.95 9.09 2.92
CA LEU A 63 14.08 8.03 2.43
C LEU A 63 12.98 8.59 1.53
N THR A 64 12.97 8.17 0.27
CA THR A 64 11.89 8.48 -0.70
C THR A 64 10.86 7.35 -0.74
N LEU A 65 10.35 6.93 0.42
CA LEU A 65 9.32 5.90 0.52
C LEU A 65 7.95 6.55 0.73
N HIS A 66 6.96 6.16 -0.07
CA HIS A 66 5.57 6.54 0.16
C HIS A 66 4.84 5.44 0.93
N ILE A 67 4.25 5.80 2.06
CA ILE A 67 3.46 4.90 2.89
C ILE A 67 1.99 5.34 2.79
N PRO A 68 1.06 4.47 2.39
CA PRO A 68 -0.36 4.76 2.45
C PRO A 68 -0.80 5.15 3.88
N PRO A 69 -1.64 6.18 4.05
CA PRO A 69 -2.09 6.63 5.37
C PRO A 69 -2.85 5.53 6.12
N ASP A 70 -3.52 4.62 5.40
CA ASP A 70 -4.23 3.49 6.00
C ASP A 70 -3.27 2.56 6.78
N ILE A 71 -2.03 2.37 6.31
CA ILE A 71 -1.03 1.55 7.01
C ILE A 71 -0.65 2.19 8.35
N ILE A 72 -0.62 3.53 8.44
CA ILE A 72 -0.32 4.24 9.69
C ILE A 72 -1.37 3.87 10.74
N SER A 73 -2.66 3.86 10.36
CA SER A 73 -3.75 3.45 11.25
C SER A 73 -3.62 2.01 11.73
N TYR A 74 -3.07 1.10 10.91
CA TYR A 74 -2.83 -0.28 11.34
C TYR A 74 -1.77 -0.33 12.45
N VAL A 75 -0.66 0.39 12.26
CA VAL A 75 0.44 0.44 13.24
C VAL A 75 0.00 1.11 14.55
N GLU A 76 -0.72 2.23 14.48
CA GLU A 76 -1.24 2.94 15.67
C GLU A 76 -2.17 2.07 16.52
N ASN A 77 -2.98 1.22 15.87
CA ASN A 77 -3.88 0.29 16.55
C ASN A 77 -3.21 -1.04 16.96
N GLY A 78 -1.89 -1.19 16.76
CA GLY A 78 -1.16 -2.42 17.06
C GLY A 78 -1.51 -3.60 16.16
N ARG A 79 -2.12 -3.36 14.98
CA ARG A 79 -2.46 -4.38 14.00
C ARG A 79 -1.29 -4.61 13.05
N ASN A 80 -1.07 -5.86 12.63
CA ASN A 80 -0.02 -6.19 11.67
C ASN A 80 -0.28 -5.49 10.31
N PRO A 81 0.62 -4.61 9.82
CA PRO A 81 0.47 -3.91 8.54
C PRO A 81 0.46 -4.85 7.31
N ASP A 82 1.00 -6.06 7.41
CA ASP A 82 0.95 -7.05 6.31
C ASP A 82 -0.49 -7.45 5.95
N ILE A 83 -1.41 -7.31 6.91
CA ILE A 83 -2.82 -7.58 6.68
C ILE A 83 -3.41 -6.58 5.68
N TYR A 84 -2.99 -5.30 5.73
CA TYR A 84 -3.42 -4.30 4.74
C TYR A 84 -3.00 -4.72 3.33
N THR A 85 -1.75 -5.15 3.17
CA THR A 85 -1.23 -5.62 1.87
C THR A 85 -2.02 -6.81 1.33
N ARG A 86 -2.36 -7.77 2.21
CA ARG A 86 -3.19 -8.92 1.85
C ARG A 86 -4.60 -8.50 1.43
N GLU A 87 -5.27 -7.68 2.25
CA GLU A 87 -6.62 -7.18 1.97
C GLU A 87 -6.66 -6.36 0.67
N PHE A 88 -5.62 -5.57 0.39
CA PHE A 88 -5.50 -4.81 -0.84
C PHE A 88 -5.38 -5.72 -2.07
N ALA A 89 -4.55 -6.77 -2.00
CA ALA A 89 -4.42 -7.74 -3.09
C ALA A 89 -5.75 -8.48 -3.35
N GLU A 90 -6.43 -8.91 -2.29
CA GLU A 90 -7.76 -9.54 -2.36
C GLU A 90 -8.81 -8.60 -2.97
N LEU A 91 -8.80 -7.32 -2.57
CA LEU A 91 -9.69 -6.30 -3.12
C LEU A 91 -9.45 -6.07 -4.62
N VAL A 92 -8.18 -5.96 -5.04
CA VAL A 92 -7.80 -5.79 -6.45
C VAL A 92 -8.27 -6.97 -7.27
N GLN A 93 -8.03 -8.20 -6.79
CA GLN A 93 -8.49 -9.41 -7.47
C GLN A 93 -10.01 -9.45 -7.62
N LYS A 94 -10.74 -9.19 -6.53
CA LYS A 94 -12.21 -9.16 -6.51
C LYS A 94 -12.77 -8.11 -7.47
N ASN A 95 -12.19 -6.90 -7.45
CA ASN A 95 -12.62 -5.81 -8.35
C ASN A 95 -12.32 -6.14 -9.82
N ASN A 96 -11.16 -6.71 -10.11
CA ASN A 96 -10.81 -7.11 -11.47
C ASN A 96 -11.79 -8.16 -12.02
N GLN A 97 -12.11 -9.19 -11.23
CA GLN A 97 -13.10 -10.20 -11.60
C GLN A 97 -14.50 -9.59 -11.80
N LYS A 98 -14.92 -8.71 -10.90
CA LYS A 98 -16.20 -7.99 -11.01
C LYS A 98 -16.27 -7.14 -12.27
N LEU A 99 -15.21 -6.41 -12.60
CA LEU A 99 -15.15 -5.57 -13.81
C LEU A 99 -15.17 -6.43 -15.08
N LYS A 100 -14.41 -7.53 -15.09
CA LYS A 100 -14.43 -8.50 -16.19
C LYS A 100 -15.84 -9.06 -16.41
N GLY A 101 -16.50 -9.54 -15.36
CA GLY A 101 -17.86 -10.08 -15.47
C GLY A 101 -18.88 -9.04 -15.93
N LYS A 102 -18.77 -7.78 -15.48
CA LYS A 102 -19.60 -6.68 -16.00
C LYS A 102 -19.35 -6.43 -17.49
N SER A 103 -18.09 -6.40 -17.92
CA SER A 103 -17.72 -6.21 -19.32
C SER A 103 -18.31 -7.32 -20.20
N GLU A 104 -18.18 -8.57 -19.78
CA GLU A 104 -18.75 -9.74 -20.46
C GLU A 104 -20.29 -9.69 -20.53
N ALA A 105 -20.95 -9.31 -19.43
CA ALA A 105 -22.41 -9.16 -19.40
C ALA A 105 -22.89 -8.04 -20.34
N PHE A 106 -22.19 -6.91 -20.39
CA PHE A 106 -22.52 -5.83 -21.34
C PHE A 106 -22.27 -6.24 -22.80
N ALA A 107 -21.22 -7.02 -23.08
CA ALA A 107 -20.97 -7.56 -24.41
C ALA A 107 -22.10 -8.51 -24.84
N GLN A 108 -22.53 -9.42 -23.96
CA GLN A 108 -23.67 -10.31 -24.23
C GLN A 108 -24.97 -9.52 -24.46
N PHE A 109 -25.24 -8.53 -23.61
CA PHE A 109 -26.42 -7.69 -23.76
C PHE A 109 -26.43 -6.93 -25.09
N ARG A 110 -25.28 -6.36 -25.48
CA ARG A 110 -25.09 -5.71 -26.79
C ARG A 110 -25.44 -6.67 -27.92
N ASP A 111 -24.90 -7.88 -27.91
CA ASP A 111 -25.08 -8.85 -29.01
C ASP A 111 -26.55 -9.30 -29.12
N ILE A 112 -27.20 -9.58 -27.98
CA ILE A 112 -28.65 -9.90 -27.94
C ILE A 112 -29.49 -8.73 -28.47
N LEU A 113 -29.21 -7.51 -27.99
CA LEU A 113 -29.96 -6.33 -28.39
C LEU A 113 -29.80 -6.06 -29.89
N ALA A 114 -28.59 -6.16 -30.42
CA ALA A 114 -28.33 -6.00 -31.85
C ALA A 114 -29.07 -7.04 -32.68
N SER A 115 -29.04 -8.33 -32.30
CA SER A 115 -29.78 -9.39 -32.99
C SER A 115 -31.29 -9.16 -32.97
N LYS A 116 -31.84 -8.69 -31.84
CA LYS A 116 -33.28 -8.32 -31.74
C LYS A 116 -33.64 -7.10 -32.58
N ILE A 117 -32.77 -6.09 -32.67
CA ILE A 117 -32.97 -4.92 -33.53
C ILE A 117 -32.98 -5.35 -35.00
N ILE A 118 -32.03 -6.19 -35.44
CA ILE A 118 -31.97 -6.69 -36.82
C ILE A 118 -33.24 -7.47 -37.17
N THR A 119 -33.73 -8.31 -36.23
CA THR A 119 -34.96 -9.10 -36.44
C THR A 119 -36.21 -8.23 -36.51
N ALA A 120 -36.32 -7.18 -35.68
CA ALA A 120 -37.49 -6.31 -35.63
C ALA A 120 -37.48 -5.21 -36.71
N PHE A 121 -36.29 -4.74 -37.12
CA PHE A 121 -36.08 -3.65 -38.06
C PHE A 121 -34.97 -4.02 -39.06
N PRO A 122 -35.29 -4.76 -40.13
CA PRO A 122 -34.30 -5.21 -41.11
C PRO A 122 -33.52 -4.07 -41.79
N ASP A 123 -34.17 -2.91 -41.99
CA ASP A 123 -33.54 -1.73 -42.60
C ASP A 123 -32.36 -1.17 -41.77
N MET A 124 -32.30 -1.48 -40.47
CA MET A 124 -31.26 -1.02 -39.55
C MET A 124 -30.09 -2.01 -39.39
N GLU A 125 -30.06 -3.10 -40.19
CA GLU A 125 -29.07 -4.16 -40.02
C GLU A 125 -27.62 -3.67 -40.15
N GLN A 126 -27.35 -2.82 -41.14
CA GLN A 126 -26.01 -2.29 -41.38
C GLN A 126 -25.52 -1.41 -40.21
N ASP A 127 -26.41 -0.57 -39.67
CA ASP A 127 -26.09 0.29 -38.54
C ASP A 127 -25.86 -0.50 -37.25
N ALA A 128 -26.69 -1.52 -36.99
CA ALA A 128 -26.52 -2.41 -35.84
C ALA A 128 -25.18 -3.17 -35.91
N LYS A 129 -24.84 -3.74 -37.07
CA LYS A 129 -23.55 -4.43 -37.29
C LYS A 129 -22.35 -3.49 -37.12
N ARG A 130 -22.47 -2.24 -37.59
CA ARG A 130 -21.43 -1.22 -37.43
C ARG A 130 -21.20 -0.88 -35.96
N ILE A 131 -22.26 -0.70 -35.17
CA ILE A 131 -22.16 -0.40 -33.74
C ILE A 131 -21.52 -1.57 -32.97
N VAL A 132 -21.88 -2.81 -33.30
CA VAL A 132 -21.29 -4.00 -32.66
C VAL A 132 -19.79 -4.10 -32.93
N SER A 133 -19.37 -3.85 -34.18
CA SER A 133 -17.95 -3.80 -34.54
C SER A 133 -17.19 -2.72 -33.75
N ASN A 134 -17.75 -1.50 -33.70
CA ASN A 134 -17.12 -0.37 -33.00
C ASN A 134 -17.01 -0.56 -31.48
N THR A 135 -17.85 -1.42 -30.91
CA THR A 135 -17.86 -1.73 -29.46
C THR A 135 -17.12 -3.04 -29.14
N GLY A 136 -16.35 -3.58 -30.08
CA GLY A 136 -15.48 -4.74 -29.90
C GLY A 136 -16.19 -6.10 -29.95
N GLY A 137 -17.42 -6.14 -30.48
CA GLY A 137 -18.14 -7.38 -30.78
C GLY A 137 -17.86 -7.89 -32.19
N ASN A 138 -18.23 -9.14 -32.47
CA ASN A 138 -18.12 -9.71 -33.81
C ASN A 138 -19.47 -9.59 -34.55
N PRO A 139 -19.58 -8.77 -35.61
CA PRO A 139 -20.83 -8.65 -36.36
C PRO A 139 -21.25 -9.92 -37.11
N ALA A 140 -20.33 -10.87 -37.31
CA ALA A 140 -20.60 -12.13 -37.99
C ALA A 140 -21.35 -13.15 -37.12
N THR A 141 -21.46 -12.90 -35.81
CA THR A 141 -22.14 -13.79 -34.85
C THR A 141 -23.55 -13.29 -34.47
N LEU A 142 -24.05 -12.25 -35.13
CA LEU A 142 -25.35 -11.61 -34.87
C LEU A 142 -26.51 -12.26 -35.63
#